data_AF-A0A0F9NIE2-F1
#
_entry.id   AF-A0A0F9NIE2-F1
#
_cell.length_a   1.000
_cell.length_b   1.000
_cell.length_c   1.000
_cell.angle_alpha   90.00
_cell.angle_beta   90.00
_cell.angle_gamma   90.00
#
_symmetry.space_group_name_H-M   'P 1'
#
loop_
_entity.id
_entity.type
_entity.pdbx_description
1 polymer ?
#
loop_
_entity_poly.entity_id
_entity_poly.type
_entity_poly.pdbx_seq_one_letter_code
_entity_poly.pdbx_strand_id
1 'polypeptide(L)'
;MLGFKFRKIHNPSIILESIETDGNIKIEKKILENIKKVAALAKEIEGEGVSTRYGIIKEGKLITPEEKYDKSEAIKYLKDLKEILINVKALIKGLPNLKQEIIF
;
A
#
# COMPACT_ATOMS: atom_id res chain seq x y z
N MET A 1 -18.60 9.43 18.51
CA MET A 1 -17.64 9.10 17.44
C MET A 1 -18.12 7.80 16.79
N LEU A 2 -18.51 7.85 15.51
CA LEU A 2 -18.88 6.66 14.75
C LEU A 2 -17.67 5.74 14.68
N GLY A 3 -17.78 4.56 15.31
CA GLY A 3 -16.72 3.58 15.47
C GLY A 3 -16.28 2.95 14.16
N PHE A 4 -15.40 3.64 13.43
CA PHE A 4 -14.60 3.02 12.39
C PHE A 4 -13.59 2.07 13.05
N LYS A 5 -13.95 0.78 13.15
CA LYS A 5 -12.97 -0.26 13.46
C LYS A 5 -12.09 -0.45 12.23
N PHE A 6 -10.91 0.16 12.24
CA PHE A 6 -9.85 -0.17 11.29
C PHE A 6 -9.50 -1.64 11.47
N ARG A 7 -9.99 -2.50 10.58
CA ARG A 7 -9.59 -3.90 10.55
C ARG A 7 -8.21 -3.96 9.91
N LYS A 8 -7.30 -4.72 10.52
CA LYS A 8 -6.04 -5.10 9.87
C LYS A 8 -6.40 -5.83 8.58
N ILE A 9 -5.89 -5.34 7.47
CA ILE A 9 -6.10 -5.91 6.14
C ILE A 9 -4.72 -6.18 5.55
N HIS A 10 -4.55 -7.38 5.00
CA HIS A 10 -3.30 -7.80 4.37
C HIS A 10 -3.17 -7.32 2.92
N ASN A 11 -4.30 -6.99 2.29
CA ASN A 11 -4.37 -6.58 0.89
C ASN A 11 -5.10 -5.24 0.72
N PRO A 12 -4.53 -4.13 1.21
CA PRO A 12 -5.13 -2.80 1.06
C PRO A 12 -5.35 -2.39 -0.40
N SER A 13 -4.57 -2.91 -1.36
CA SER A 13 -4.72 -2.64 -2.79
C SER A 13 -6.14 -2.91 -3.30
N ILE A 14 -6.77 -4.01 -2.88
CA ILE A 14 -8.14 -4.39 -3.28
C ILE A 14 -9.16 -3.32 -2.87
N ILE A 15 -8.98 -2.73 -1.68
CA ILE A 15 -9.87 -1.67 -1.18
C ILE A 15 -9.68 -0.39 -2.00
N LEU A 16 -8.45 -0.09 -2.39
CA LEU A 16 -8.16 1.09 -3.21
C LEU A 16 -8.65 0.92 -4.65
N GLU A 17 -8.52 -0.28 -5.22
CA GLU A 17 -9.06 -0.63 -6.54
C GLU A 17 -10.60 -0.58 -6.55
N SER A 18 -11.28 -0.99 -5.47
CA SER A 18 -12.74 -0.98 -5.45
C SER A 18 -13.35 0.43 -5.50
N ILE A 19 -12.62 1.45 -5.01
CA ILE A 19 -13.03 2.87 -5.09
C ILE A 19 -13.22 3.31 -6.55
N GLU A 20 -12.44 2.76 -7.49
CA GLU A 20 -12.61 3.05 -8.91
C GLU A 20 -13.94 2.51 -9.46
N THR A 21 -14.30 1.31 -9.03
CA THR A 21 -15.45 0.58 -9.58
C THR A 21 -16.79 0.97 -8.94
N ASP A 22 -16.76 1.73 -7.83
CA ASP A 22 -17.96 2.20 -7.15
C ASP A 22 -18.55 3.42 -7.86
N GLY A 23 -19.57 3.18 -8.70
CA GLY A 23 -20.29 4.23 -9.43
C GLY A 23 -21.01 5.26 -8.54
N ASN A 24 -21.10 5.04 -7.23
CA ASN A 24 -21.68 6.00 -6.29
C ASN A 24 -20.67 7.05 -5.80
N ILE A 25 -19.37 6.83 -6.04
CA ILE A 25 -18.30 7.67 -5.54
C ILE A 25 -17.91 8.69 -6.62
N LYS A 26 -18.22 9.98 -6.38
CA LYS A 26 -17.73 11.09 -7.21
C LYS A 26 -16.43 11.64 -6.64
N ILE A 27 -15.31 11.22 -7.22
CA ILE A 27 -13.96 11.67 -6.84
C ILE A 27 -13.34 12.50 -7.98
N GLU A 28 -12.60 13.55 -7.62
CA GLU A 28 -11.81 14.32 -8.59
C GLU A 28 -10.77 13.44 -9.28
N LYS A 29 -10.61 13.58 -10.60
CA LYS A 29 -9.67 12.77 -11.40
C LYS A 29 -8.26 12.67 -10.80
N LYS A 30 -7.72 13.78 -10.31
CA LYS A 30 -6.39 13.84 -9.69
C LYS A 30 -6.29 13.00 -8.40
N ILE A 31 -7.36 12.98 -7.60
CA ILE A 31 -7.43 12.17 -6.38
C ILE A 31 -7.51 10.69 -6.77
N LEU A 32 -8.32 10.35 -7.78
CA LEU A 32 -8.43 8.99 -8.29
C LEU A 32 -7.10 8.47 -8.84
N GLU A 33 -6.36 9.30 -9.59
CA GLU A 33 -5.02 8.96 -10.09
C GLU A 33 -4.03 8.65 -8.95
N ASN A 34 -4.06 9.44 -7.87
CA ASN A 34 -3.24 9.17 -6.69
C ASN A 34 -3.63 7.85 -6.01
N ILE A 35 -4.93 7.57 -5.85
CA ILE A 35 -5.43 6.32 -5.29
C ILE A 35 -4.96 5.12 -6.13
N LYS A 36 -5.06 5.21 -7.46
CA LYS A 36 -4.57 4.18 -8.38
C LYS A 36 -3.08 3.93 -8.25
N LYS A 37 -2.29 5.02 -8.13
CA LYS A 37 -0.85 4.91 -7.94
C LYS A 37 -0.51 4.19 -6.63
N VAL A 38 -1.20 4.53 -5.53
CA VAL A 38 -1.02 3.84 -4.25
C VAL A 38 -1.45 2.38 -4.35
N ALA A 39 -2.57 2.09 -5.00
CA ALA A 39 -3.07 0.72 -5.18
C ALA A 39 -2.05 -0.17 -5.91
N ALA A 40 -1.48 0.32 -7.01
CA ALA A 40 -0.48 -0.41 -7.78
C ALA A 40 0.78 -0.72 -6.96
N LEU A 41 1.32 0.27 -6.26
CA LEU A 41 2.51 0.09 -5.40
C LEU A 41 2.22 -0.85 -4.22
N ALA A 42 1.05 -0.72 -3.59
CA ALA A 42 0.63 -1.59 -2.50
C ALA A 42 0.52 -3.05 -2.98
N LYS A 43 -0.10 -3.27 -4.14
CA LYS A 43 -0.26 -4.61 -4.74
C LYS A 43 1.08 -5.31 -4.98
N GLU A 44 2.08 -4.56 -5.42
CA GLU A 44 3.43 -5.08 -5.62
C GLU A 44 4.09 -5.52 -4.31
N ILE A 45 3.99 -4.71 -3.26
CA ILE A 45 4.50 -5.05 -1.91
C ILE A 45 3.72 -6.24 -1.33
N GLU A 46 2.40 -6.26 -1.50
CA GLU A 46 1.52 -7.35 -1.05
C GLU A 46 1.85 -8.68 -1.74
N GLY A 47 2.30 -8.64 -2.99
CA GLY A 47 2.72 -9.82 -3.76
C GLY A 47 3.88 -10.59 -3.12
N GLU A 48 4.68 -9.93 -2.28
CA GLU A 48 5.72 -10.59 -1.49
C GLU A 48 5.14 -11.46 -0.37
N GLY A 49 3.91 -11.17 0.09
CA GLY A 49 3.21 -11.94 1.11
C GLY A 49 4.07 -12.22 2.35
N VAL A 50 4.47 -13.48 2.52
CA VAL A 50 5.30 -13.92 3.65
C VAL A 50 6.75 -14.24 3.27
N SER A 51 7.15 -14.05 2.01
CA SER A 51 8.49 -14.41 1.55
C SER A 51 9.59 -13.55 2.15
N THR A 52 9.26 -12.36 2.63
CA THR A 52 10.18 -11.51 3.43
C THR A 52 10.57 -12.13 4.77
N ARG A 53 9.83 -13.14 5.23
CA ARG A 53 10.09 -13.84 6.51
C ARG A 53 10.50 -15.29 6.32
N TYR A 54 9.94 -15.97 5.33
CA TYR A 54 10.13 -17.42 5.15
C TYR A 54 10.80 -17.81 3.82
N GLY A 55 11.11 -16.85 2.95
CA GLY A 55 11.66 -17.14 1.63
C GLY A 55 10.63 -17.72 0.67
N ILE A 56 11.11 -18.36 -0.39
CA ILE A 56 10.27 -19.02 -1.42
C ILE A 56 10.82 -20.40 -1.77
N ILE A 57 9.95 -21.30 -2.22
CA ILE A 57 10.38 -22.54 -2.89
C ILE A 57 10.53 -22.26 -4.38
N LYS A 58 11.72 -22.50 -4.93
CA LYS A 58 12.00 -22.43 -6.37
C LYS A 58 12.76 -23.68 -6.79
N GLU A 59 12.26 -24.39 -7.80
CA GLU A 59 12.87 -25.63 -8.31
C GLU A 59 13.16 -26.67 -7.20
N GLY A 60 12.24 -26.78 -6.23
CA GLY A 60 12.36 -27.72 -5.11
C GLY A 60 13.35 -27.32 -4.01
N LYS A 61 13.97 -26.14 -4.10
CA LYS A 61 14.88 -25.60 -3.08
C LYS A 61 14.27 -24.40 -2.37
N LEU A 62 14.54 -24.27 -1.07
CA LEU A 62 14.25 -23.07 -0.31
C LEU A 62 15.28 -21.99 -0.67
N ILE A 63 14.81 -20.85 -1.15
CA ILE A 63 15.59 -19.62 -1.27
C ILE A 63 15.22 -18.76 -0.06
N THR A 64 16.19 -18.46 0.81
CA THR A 64 15.93 -17.67 2.03
C THR A 64 15.65 -16.20 1.69
N PRO A 65 15.04 -15.40 2.59
CA PRO A 65 14.88 -13.97 2.36
C PRO A 65 16.21 -13.25 2.04
N GLU A 66 17.29 -13.60 2.74
CA GLU A 66 18.62 -13.01 2.55
C GLU A 66 19.22 -13.32 1.18
N GLU A 67 18.85 -14.45 0.58
CA GLU A 67 19.25 -14.83 -0.78
C GLU A 67 18.32 -14.23 -1.84
N LYS A 68 17.03 -14.12 -1.52
CA LYS A 68 16.01 -13.59 -2.44
C LYS A 68 16.19 -12.11 -2.67
N TYR A 69 16.44 -11.33 -1.60
CA TYR A 69 16.41 -9.88 -1.65
C TYR A 69 17.81 -9.28 -1.60
N ASP A 70 18.12 -8.46 -2.60
CA ASP A 70 19.34 -7.66 -2.59
C ASP A 70 19.11 -6.21 -2.14
N LYS A 71 20.20 -5.43 -2.06
CA LYS A 71 20.16 -4.02 -1.71
C LYS A 71 19.33 -3.19 -2.70
N SER A 72 19.33 -3.54 -3.98
CA SER A 72 18.58 -2.84 -5.02
C SER A 72 17.08 -3.00 -4.83
N GLU A 73 16.63 -4.23 -4.55
CA GLU A 73 15.22 -4.52 -4.24
C GLU A 73 14.78 -3.82 -2.96
N ALA A 74 15.59 -3.86 -1.90
CA ALA A 74 15.29 -3.13 -0.67
C ALA A 74 15.14 -1.60 -0.93
N ILE A 75 16.02 -1.01 -1.74
CA ILE A 75 15.93 0.41 -2.12
C ILE A 75 14.66 0.69 -2.91
N LYS A 76 14.27 -0.21 -3.82
CA LYS A 76 13.03 -0.09 -4.59
C LYS A 76 11.81 -0.06 -3.66
N TYR A 77 11.67 -1.05 -2.77
CA TYR A 77 10.54 -1.08 -1.82
C TYR A 77 10.50 0.15 -0.90
N LEU A 78 11.67 0.68 -0.50
CA LEU A 78 11.73 1.94 0.25
C LEU A 78 11.24 3.14 -0.56
N LYS A 79 11.54 3.20 -1.86
CA LYS A 79 11.02 4.24 -2.76
C LYS A 79 9.50 4.10 -2.94
N ASP A 80 9.00 2.88 -3.12
CA ASP A 80 7.58 2.60 -3.28
C ASP A 80 6.80 2.99 -2.02
N LEU A 81 7.32 2.62 -0.84
CA LEU A 81 6.77 3.04 0.45
C LEU A 81 6.75 4.56 0.59
N LYS A 82 7.85 5.24 0.24
CA LYS A 82 7.91 6.71 0.27
C LYS A 82 6.83 7.33 -0.61
N GLU A 83 6.65 6.80 -1.81
CA GLU A 83 5.64 7.28 -2.76
C GLU A 83 4.23 7.05 -2.24
N ILE A 84 3.94 5.89 -1.64
CA ILE A 84 2.68 5.60 -0.95
C ILE A 84 2.43 6.65 0.14
N LEU A 85 3.39 6.90 1.01
CA LEU A 85 3.26 7.85 2.11
C LEU A 85 3.01 9.29 1.63
N ILE A 86 3.68 9.71 0.55
CA ILE A 86 3.46 11.04 -0.06
C ILE A 86 2.03 11.19 -0.57
N ASN A 87 1.55 10.19 -1.32
CA ASN A 87 0.21 10.23 -1.90
C ASN A 87 -0.88 10.14 -0.81
N VAL A 88 -0.72 9.24 0.16
CA VAL A 88 -1.63 9.14 1.32
C VAL A 88 -1.65 10.45 2.11
N LYS A 89 -0.49 11.06 2.37
CA LYS A 89 -0.41 12.36 3.05
C LYS A 89 -1.12 13.47 2.26
N ALA A 90 -1.02 13.47 0.94
CA ALA A 90 -1.74 14.42 0.09
C ALA A 90 -3.27 14.25 0.20
N LEU A 91 -3.75 13.00 0.21
CA LEU A 91 -5.16 12.66 0.41
C LEU A 91 -5.66 13.13 1.79
N ILE A 92 -4.88 12.90 2.84
CA ILE A 92 -5.22 13.28 4.22
C ILE A 92 -5.20 14.80 4.42
N LYS A 93 -4.24 15.52 3.82
CA LYS A 93 -4.16 17.00 3.96
C LYS A 93 -5.39 17.73 3.43
N GLY A 94 -6.13 17.11 2.50
CA GLY A 94 -7.40 17.62 2.00
C GLY A 94 -8.58 17.49 2.99
N LEU A 95 -8.38 16.81 4.12
CA LEU A 95 -9.42 16.58 5.13
C LEU A 95 -9.12 17.41 6.40
N PRO A 96 -9.80 18.54 6.62
CA PRO A 96 -9.51 19.45 7.75
C PRO A 96 -9.66 18.77 9.12
N ASN A 97 -10.52 17.76 9.23
CA ASN A 97 -10.80 17.05 10.50
C ASN A 97 -9.80 15.93 10.84
N LEU A 98 -8.92 15.52 9.92
CA LEU A 98 -7.93 14.45 10.20
C LEU A 98 -6.59 14.97 10.74
N LYS A 99 -6.36 16.29 10.71
CA LYS A 99 -5.12 16.93 11.21
C LYS A 99 -4.91 16.73 12.71
N GLN A 100 -5.94 16.37 13.47
CA GLN A 100 -5.84 16.26 14.93
C GLN A 100 -5.37 14.88 15.44
N GLU A 101 -5.36 13.83 14.59
CA GLU A 101 -5.12 12.46 15.07
C GLU A 101 -3.79 11.83 14.64
N ILE A 102 -3.01 12.47 13.77
CA ILE A 102 -1.76 11.91 13.26
C ILE A 102 -0.56 12.76 13.69
N ILE A 103 0.00 12.43 14.86
CA ILE A 103 1.32 12.86 15.31
C ILE A 103 2.27 11.69 15.00
N PHE A 104 3.25 11.89 14.11
CA PHE A 104 4.36 10.96 13.89
C PHE A 104 5.57 11.40 14.72
#